data_AF-A0A0F8ZG22-F1
#
_entry.id   AF-A0A0F8ZG22-F1
#
_cell.length_a   1.000
_cell.length_b   1.000
_cell.length_c   1.000
_cell.angle_alpha   90.00
_cell.angle_beta   90.00
_cell.angle_gamma   90.00
#
_symmetry.space_group_name_H-M   'P 1'
#
loop_
_entity.id
_entity.type
_entity.pdbx_description
1 polymer ?
#
loop_
_entity_poly.entity_id
_entity_poly.type
_entity_poly.pdbx_seq_one_letter_code
_entity_poly.pdbx_strand_id
1 'polypeptide(L)'
;MFRNFKTVPFVVFGRGCFDQLNDIVKKQRKATDTFMIFMVDDVFTDSHLREKISLQDQDHLIWINVDDEPKTTYVDQLTRSVHQLSDDLPVGVIGIGGGSTMDLAKA
;
A
#
# COMPACT_ATOMS: atom_id res chain seq x y z
N MET A 1 34.53 -2.97 -13.48
CA MET A 1 33.56 -3.66 -12.62
C MET A 1 32.19 -3.07 -12.91
N PHE A 2 31.20 -3.88 -13.32
CA PHE A 2 29.85 -3.40 -13.62
C PHE A 2 28.93 -3.62 -12.42
N ARG A 3 28.03 -2.67 -12.15
CA ARG A 3 26.93 -2.83 -11.17
C ARG A 3 25.63 -2.88 -11.95
N ASN A 4 24.86 -3.95 -11.77
CA ASN A 4 23.52 -4.05 -12.34
C ASN A 4 22.52 -3.50 -11.31
N PHE A 5 21.83 -2.41 -11.64
CA PHE A 5 20.94 -1.70 -10.72
C PHE A 5 19.49 -1.93 -11.11
N LYS A 6 18.69 -2.48 -10.17
CA LYS A 6 17.25 -2.63 -10.36
C LYS A 6 16.54 -1.37 -9.89
N THR A 7 15.79 -0.74 -10.78
CA THR A 7 14.96 0.45 -10.49
C THR A 7 13.47 0.10 -10.51
N VAL A 8 12.65 1.05 -10.09
CA VAL A 8 11.18 0.98 -10.24
C VAL A 8 10.85 1.02 -11.75
N PRO A 9 10.11 0.03 -12.29
CA PRO A 9 9.87 -0.07 -13.73
C PRO A 9 8.78 0.87 -14.27
N PHE A 10 7.87 1.35 -13.42
CA PHE A 10 6.75 2.21 -13.81
C PHE A 10 6.64 3.40 -12.85
N VAL A 11 6.59 4.61 -13.41
CA VAL A 11 6.45 5.85 -12.66
C VAL A 11 5.40 6.71 -13.35
N VAL A 12 4.45 7.23 -12.57
CA VAL A 12 3.47 8.23 -13.03
C VAL A 12 3.77 9.52 -12.29
N PHE A 13 3.97 10.62 -13.03
CA PHE A 13 4.38 11.89 -12.47
C PHE A 13 3.49 13.03 -12.98
N GLY A 14 3.04 13.90 -12.07
CA GLY A 14 2.22 15.07 -12.37
C GLY A 14 1.16 15.32 -11.30
N ARG A 15 0.69 16.57 -11.19
CA ARG A 15 -0.43 16.90 -10.29
C ARG A 15 -1.68 16.15 -10.75
N GLY A 16 -2.39 15.52 -9.80
CA GLY A 16 -3.59 14.73 -10.09
C GLY A 16 -3.31 13.28 -10.54
N CYS A 17 -2.06 12.82 -10.61
CA CYS A 17 -1.76 11.44 -11.02
C CYS A 17 -2.36 10.38 -10.08
N PHE A 18 -2.62 10.73 -8.82
CA PHE A 18 -3.25 9.85 -7.84
C PHE A 18 -4.61 9.34 -8.30
N ASP A 19 -5.35 10.12 -9.10
CA ASP A 19 -6.67 9.74 -9.60
C ASP A 19 -6.62 8.51 -10.53
N GLN A 20 -5.43 8.13 -11.03
CA GLN A 20 -5.20 6.93 -11.85
C GLN A 20 -4.94 5.66 -11.01
N LEU A 21 -4.83 5.76 -9.68
CA LEU A 21 -4.45 4.64 -8.81
C LEU A 21 -5.34 3.40 -9.04
N ASN A 22 -6.66 3.60 -9.11
CA ASN A 22 -7.60 2.49 -9.31
C ASN A 22 -7.39 1.78 -10.65
N ASP A 23 -7.14 2.52 -11.73
CA ASP A 23 -6.90 1.93 -13.06
C ASP A 23 -5.59 1.13 -13.11
N ILE A 24 -4.58 1.55 -12.35
CA ILE A 24 -3.31 0.85 -12.22
C ILE A 24 -3.49 -0.44 -11.42
N VAL A 25 -4.12 -0.34 -10.24
CA VAL A 25 -4.34 -1.45 -9.31
C VAL A 25 -5.28 -2.51 -9.90
N LYS A 26 -6.32 -2.08 -10.63
CA LYS A 26 -7.29 -2.98 -11.30
C LYS A 26 -6.63 -3.96 -12.24
N LYS A 27 -5.53 -3.59 -12.91
CA LYS A 27 -4.79 -4.50 -13.83
C LYS A 27 -4.13 -5.67 -13.11
N GLN A 28 -3.91 -5.59 -11.80
CA GLN A 28 -3.32 -6.66 -10.99
C GLN A 28 -4.37 -7.65 -10.45
N ARG A 29 -5.66 -7.27 -10.45
CA ARG A 29 -6.77 -8.13 -10.05
C ARG A 29 -7.14 -9.10 -11.17
N LYS A 30 -6.44 -10.24 -11.22
CA LYS A 30 -6.64 -11.26 -12.26
C LYS A 30 -7.78 -12.23 -11.97
N ALA A 31 -8.19 -12.37 -10.71
CA ALA A 31 -9.28 -13.21 -10.28
C ALA A 31 -10.31 -12.41 -9.46
N THR A 32 -11.54 -12.92 -9.39
CA THR A 32 -12.69 -12.25 -8.77
C THR A 32 -12.59 -12.15 -7.25
N ASP A 33 -11.94 -13.11 -6.59
CA ASP A 33 -11.78 -13.14 -5.14
C ASP A 33 -10.38 -12.71 -4.70
N THR A 34 -9.94 -11.54 -5.17
CA THR A 34 -8.61 -11.01 -4.84
C THR A 34 -8.70 -9.66 -4.15
N PHE A 35 -7.92 -9.51 -3.09
CA PHE A 35 -7.88 -8.30 -2.27
C PHE A 35 -6.53 -7.60 -2.33
N MET A 36 -6.55 -6.30 -2.04
CA MET A 36 -5.37 -5.46 -1.86
C MET A 36 -5.29 -4.99 -0.41
N ILE A 37 -4.07 -4.71 0.07
CA ILE A 37 -3.84 -4.02 1.33
C ILE A 37 -3.46 -2.57 1.04
N PHE A 38 -4.19 -1.62 1.61
CA PHE A 38 -3.86 -0.20 1.58
C PHE A 38 -3.28 0.20 2.94
N MET A 39 -1.99 0.48 2.98
CA MET A 39 -1.29 0.97 4.16
C MET A 39 -1.17 2.49 4.05
N VAL A 40 -1.98 3.21 4.83
CA VAL A 40 -2.16 4.65 4.67
C VAL A 40 -1.73 5.33 5.95
N ASP A 41 -0.88 6.33 5.80
CA ASP A 41 -0.42 7.17 6.89
C ASP A 41 -1.62 7.87 7.56
N ASP A 42 -1.70 7.79 8.89
CA ASP A 42 -2.85 8.29 9.65
C ASP A 42 -3.00 9.82 9.60
N VAL A 43 -1.96 10.54 9.18
CA VAL A 43 -2.02 11.99 8.86
C VAL A 43 -3.10 12.31 7.82
N PHE A 44 -3.48 11.35 6.98
CA PHE A 44 -4.50 11.53 5.96
C PHE A 44 -5.94 11.24 6.41
N THR A 45 -6.15 10.83 7.67
CA THR A 45 -7.47 10.42 8.20
C THR A 45 -8.53 11.51 8.04
N ASP A 46 -8.14 12.78 8.18
CA ASP A 46 -9.03 13.95 8.06
C ASP A 46 -8.77 14.78 6.80
N SER A 47 -8.11 14.18 5.79
CA SER A 47 -7.75 14.87 4.55
C SER A 47 -8.66 14.51 3.38
N HIS A 48 -8.74 15.38 2.36
CA HIS A 48 -9.38 15.07 1.08
C HIS A 48 -8.79 13.85 0.36
N LEU A 49 -7.58 13.42 0.72
CA LEU A 49 -6.98 12.22 0.13
C LEU A 49 -7.77 10.96 0.54
N ARG A 50 -8.33 10.93 1.75
CA ARG A 50 -9.14 9.80 2.24
C ARG A 50 -10.30 9.48 1.30
N GLU A 51 -10.97 10.52 0.80
CA GLU A 51 -12.10 10.38 -0.14
C GLU A 51 -11.67 9.84 -1.50
N LYS A 52 -10.40 10.04 -1.88
CA LYS A 52 -9.85 9.54 -3.14
C LYS A 52 -9.39 8.09 -3.07
N ILE A 53 -9.28 7.51 -1.88
CA ILE A 53 -8.93 6.10 -1.69
C ILE A 53 -10.20 5.26 -1.88
N SER A 54 -10.42 4.81 -3.12
CA SER A 54 -11.59 4.01 -3.48
C SER A 54 -11.30 2.51 -3.32
N LEU A 55 -11.52 1.99 -2.12
CA LEU A 55 -11.42 0.57 -1.82
C LEU A 55 -12.51 -0.23 -2.56
N GLN A 56 -12.18 -1.44 -3.00
CA GLN A 56 -13.18 -2.44 -3.37
C GLN A 56 -13.62 -3.19 -2.10
N ASP A 57 -14.79 -3.87 -2.15
CA ASP A 57 -15.38 -4.53 -0.99
C ASP A 57 -14.45 -5.56 -0.30
N GLN A 58 -13.56 -6.19 -1.05
CA GLN A 58 -12.60 -7.17 -0.53
C GLN A 58 -11.30 -6.55 -0.02
N ASP A 59 -11.04 -5.27 -0.30
CA ASP A 59 -9.79 -4.62 0.10
C ASP A 59 -9.78 -4.28 1.59
N HIS A 60 -8.57 -4.22 2.16
CA HIS A 60 -8.39 -3.84 3.55
C HIS A 60 -7.54 -2.57 3.65
N LEU A 61 -8.05 -1.62 4.42
CA LEU A 61 -7.36 -0.39 4.78
C LEU A 61 -6.76 -0.52 6.18
N ILE A 62 -5.46 -0.27 6.27
CA ILE A 62 -4.71 -0.24 7.52
C ILE A 62 -4.16 1.17 7.68
N TRP A 63 -4.63 1.86 8.71
CA TRP A 63 -4.04 3.13 9.12
C TRP A 63 -2.73 2.87 9.85
N ILE A 64 -1.69 3.54 9.40
CA ILE A 64 -0.34 3.39 9.92
C ILE A 64 0.02 4.68 10.66
N ASN A 65 0.26 4.56 11.96
CA ASN A 65 0.95 5.59 12.70
C ASN A 65 2.47 5.45 12.50
N VAL A 66 3.13 6.56 12.16
CA VAL A 66 4.57 6.64 11.94
C VAL A 66 5.21 7.76 12.77
N ASP A 67 4.60 8.14 13.89
CA ASP A 67 5.16 9.13 14.82
C ASP A 67 6.52 8.66 15.36
N ASP A 68 6.63 7.36 15.60
CA ASP A 68 7.89 6.67 15.82
C ASP A 68 8.36 5.97 14.54
N GLU A 69 9.68 5.96 14.29
CA GLU A 69 10.25 5.19 13.18
C GLU A 69 9.88 3.69 13.27
N PRO A 70 9.60 3.04 12.12
CA PRO A 70 9.12 1.67 12.09
C PRO A 70 10.15 0.68 12.65
N LYS A 71 9.70 -0.11 13.63
CA LYS A 71 10.49 -1.19 14.25
C LYS A 71 10.12 -2.54 13.66
N THR A 72 11.02 -3.51 13.72
CA THR A 72 10.78 -4.88 13.22
C THR A 72 9.55 -5.53 13.87
N THR A 73 9.31 -5.27 15.16
CA THR A 73 8.12 -5.77 15.87
C THR A 73 6.82 -5.25 15.27
N TYR A 74 6.82 -4.02 14.75
CA TYR A 74 5.64 -3.43 14.13
C TYR A 74 5.36 -4.05 12.76
N VAL A 75 6.41 -4.26 11.95
CA VAL A 75 6.32 -5.02 10.70
C VAL A 75 5.76 -6.41 10.94
N ASP A 76 6.32 -7.15 11.90
CA ASP A 76 5.85 -8.50 12.23
C ASP A 76 4.37 -8.53 12.65
N GLN A 77 3.93 -7.51 13.40
CA GLN A 77 2.54 -7.37 13.80
C GLN A 77 1.61 -7.10 12.62
N LEU A 78 2.00 -6.20 11.71
CA LEU A 78 1.24 -5.87 10.52
C LEU A 78 1.13 -7.09 9.60
N THR A 79 2.24 -7.79 9.36
CA THR A 79 2.28 -9.02 8.55
C THR A 79 1.36 -10.11 9.12
N ARG A 80 1.41 -10.34 10.43
CA ARG A 80 0.49 -11.29 11.09
C ARG A 80 -0.97 -10.86 10.96
N SER A 81 -1.24 -9.56 11.09
CA SER A 81 -2.61 -9.03 10.96
C SER A 81 -3.14 -9.26 9.55
N VAL A 82 -2.32 -9.04 8.52
CA VAL A 82 -2.69 -9.32 7.12
C VAL A 82 -2.96 -10.81 6.90
N HIS A 83 -2.13 -11.70 7.43
CA HIS A 83 -2.36 -13.15 7.34
C HIS A 83 -3.61 -13.65 8.10
N GLN A 84 -4.17 -12.86 9.00
CA GLN A 84 -5.42 -13.19 9.69
C GLN A 84 -6.67 -12.80 8.91
N LEU A 85 -6.52 -11.99 7.84
CA LEU A 85 -7.66 -11.52 7.03
C LEU A 85 -8.14 -12.58 6.03
N SER A 86 -7.22 -13.38 5.49
CA SER A 86 -7.52 -14.42 4.51
C SER A 86 -6.41 -15.48 4.48
N ASP A 87 -6.76 -16.71 4.08
CA ASP A 87 -5.80 -17.77 3.79
C ASP A 87 -5.01 -17.49 2.49
N ASP A 88 -5.57 -16.67 1.59
CA ASP A 88 -4.93 -16.24 0.35
C ASP A 88 -4.07 -14.98 0.57
N LEU A 89 -3.04 -14.82 -0.27
CA LEU A 89 -2.19 -13.62 -0.27
C LEU A 89 -2.88 -12.44 -0.98
N PRO A 90 -2.65 -11.20 -0.52
CA PRO A 90 -3.09 -10.03 -1.27
C PRO A 90 -2.40 -9.98 -2.64
N VAL A 91 -3.12 -9.52 -3.66
CA VAL A 91 -2.56 -9.31 -5.00
C VAL A 91 -1.67 -8.07 -5.08
N GLY A 92 -1.64 -7.24 -4.02
CA GLY A 92 -0.74 -6.11 -3.89
C GLY A 92 -0.88 -5.39 -2.55
N VAL A 93 0.19 -4.67 -2.20
CA VAL A 93 0.26 -3.79 -1.03
C VAL A 93 0.53 -2.36 -1.53
N ILE A 94 -0.28 -1.40 -1.11
CA ILE A 94 -0.24 0.00 -1.53
C ILE A 94 0.13 0.85 -0.31
N GLY A 95 1.37 1.38 -0.30
CA GLY A 95 1.81 2.35 0.70
C GLY A 95 1.51 3.78 0.28
N ILE A 96 0.72 4.50 1.09
CA ILE A 96 0.34 5.91 0.85
C ILE A 96 0.84 6.74 2.03
N GLY A 97 1.97 7.42 1.87
CA GLY A 97 2.60 8.20 2.92
C GLY A 97 4.02 8.62 2.60
N GLY A 98 4.74 9.01 3.65
CA GLY A 98 6.17 9.34 3.58
C GLY A 98 7.07 8.10 3.48
N GLY A 99 8.36 8.28 3.79
CA GLY A 99 9.38 7.22 3.77
C GLY A 99 9.00 6.03 4.66
N SER A 100 8.63 6.29 5.91
CA SER A 100 8.24 5.27 6.90
C SER A 100 7.10 4.38 6.41
N THR A 101 6.02 4.98 5.91
CA THR A 101 4.86 4.26 5.37
C THR A 101 5.22 3.45 4.12
N MET A 102 6.04 4.01 3.22
CA MET A 102 6.53 3.29 2.05
C MET A 102 7.44 2.12 2.41
N ASP A 103 8.23 2.23 3.47
CA ASP A 103 9.11 1.15 3.91
C ASP A 103 8.33 0.05 4.63
N LEU A 104 7.32 0.39 5.42
CA LEU A 104 6.38 -0.58 5.99
C LEU A 104 5.62 -1.38 4.93
N ALA A 105 5.26 -0.76 3.81
CA ALA A 105 4.62 -1.47 2.70
C ALA A 105 5.55 -2.41 1.91
N LYS A 106 6.88 -2.24 2.04
CA LYS A 106 7.90 -3.09 1.39
C LYS A 106 8.35 -4.26 2.26
N ALA A 107 8.36 -4.06 3.57
CA ALA A 107 8.90 -4.98 4.57
C ALA A 107 8.01 -6.21 4.73
#